data_AF-A0A2Y9N7N4-F1
#
_entry.id   AF-A0A2Y9N7N4-F1
#
_cell.length_a   1.000
_cell.length_b   1.000
_cell.length_c   1.000
_cell.angle_alpha   90.00
_cell.angle_beta   90.00
_cell.angle_gamma   90.00
#
_symmetry.space_group_name_H-M   'P 1'
#
loop_
_entity.id
_entity.type
_entity.pdbx_description
1 polymer ?
#
loop_
_entity_poly.entity_id
_entity_poly.type
_entity_poly.pdbx_seq_one_letter_code
_entity_poly.pdbx_strand_id
1 'polypeptide(L)'
;MSKSESPKGPKQLRKLFIGGLSFETTDGSLRSHCEQWGARTDCVVMRDPSTRRSRGFRVVMYATVEEVGAAMKARPHEVDGRVEEPKKAISREDSQRPGAHLTVKKIFVGGIKEDTEEHHLRDYFEQYGKIEVTEIMIDQGSGKKRGFAFVTFDDHDSIDKTVVQKYHTVNGHNCEVRKALSQQEMASASSSQRGQSGSGSFGGRRGGGFGGNDNFGGGGNFSG
;
A
#
# COMPACT_ATOMS: atom_id res chain seq x y z
N MET A 1 36.66 -16.13 12.10
CA MET A 1 36.26 -16.35 10.70
C MET A 1 34.74 -16.35 10.62
N SER A 2 34.12 -15.19 10.45
CA SER A 2 32.67 -15.05 10.31
C SER A 2 32.28 -15.50 8.89
N LYS A 3 31.62 -16.65 8.78
CA LYS A 3 31.11 -17.18 7.51
C LYS A 3 30.25 -16.11 6.83
N SER A 4 30.60 -15.77 5.60
CA SER A 4 29.78 -14.96 4.72
C SER A 4 28.55 -15.76 4.31
N GLU A 5 27.46 -15.69 5.07
CA GLU A 5 26.19 -16.24 4.61
C GLU A 5 25.71 -15.46 3.38
N SER A 6 25.38 -16.21 2.33
CA SER A 6 24.79 -15.68 1.12
C SER A 6 23.40 -15.11 1.43
N PRO A 7 23.00 -13.99 0.82
CA PRO A 7 21.67 -13.42 1.02
C PRO A 7 20.59 -14.43 0.62
N LYS A 8 19.71 -14.80 1.56
CA LYS A 8 18.65 -15.80 1.37
C LYS A 8 17.30 -15.10 1.19
N GLY A 9 16.70 -15.22 0.01
CA GLY A 9 15.34 -14.76 -0.30
C GLY A 9 15.23 -13.46 -1.11
N PRO A 10 14.02 -13.08 -1.56
CA PRO A 10 13.78 -11.92 -2.41
C PRO A 10 14.24 -10.61 -1.75
N LYS A 11 14.93 -9.74 -2.49
CA LYS A 11 15.43 -8.44 -1.97
C LYS A 11 14.33 -7.59 -1.37
N GLN A 12 13.12 -7.64 -1.94
CA GLN A 12 11.97 -6.86 -1.47
C GLN A 12 11.55 -7.24 -0.04
N LEU A 13 11.57 -8.54 0.32
CA LEU A 13 11.16 -9.03 1.64
C LEU A 13 12.22 -8.79 2.72
N ARG A 14 13.45 -8.49 2.31
CA ARG A 14 14.59 -8.18 3.19
C ARG A 14 14.80 -6.69 3.41
N LYS A 15 13.85 -5.88 2.95
CA LYS A 15 13.96 -4.42 2.90
C LYS A 15 12.93 -3.80 3.83
N LEU A 16 13.39 -2.91 4.72
CA LEU A 16 12.57 -2.06 5.56
C LEU A 16 12.62 -0.62 5.07
N PHE A 17 11.47 0.04 5.11
CA PHE A 17 11.34 1.49 5.07
C PHE A 17 11.25 1.96 6.52
N ILE A 18 12.07 2.95 6.90
CA ILE A 18 12.09 3.47 8.26
C ILE A 18 11.80 4.96 8.19
N GLY A 19 10.59 5.33 8.61
CA GLY A 19 10.15 6.73 8.72
C GLY A 19 10.51 7.33 10.07
N GLY A 20 10.35 8.65 10.18
CA GLY A 20 10.48 9.34 11.46
C GLY A 20 11.92 9.58 11.91
N LEU A 21 12.89 9.63 10.99
CA LEU A 21 14.27 9.98 11.35
C LEU A 21 14.41 11.44 11.75
N SER A 22 15.33 11.75 12.68
CA SER A 22 15.73 13.13 12.91
C SER A 22 16.45 13.68 11.67
N PHE A 23 16.34 15.00 11.46
CA PHE A 23 17.04 15.67 10.36
C PHE A 23 18.56 15.75 10.61
N GLU A 24 18.96 15.61 11.87
CA GLU A 24 20.36 15.66 12.33
C GLU A 24 21.03 14.28 12.31
N THR A 25 20.23 13.23 12.14
CA THR A 25 20.68 11.85 12.11
C THR A 25 21.71 11.60 11.00
N THR A 26 22.81 10.95 11.37
CA THR A 26 23.94 10.67 10.47
C THR A 26 23.91 9.23 9.96
N ASP A 27 24.62 8.97 8.85
CA ASP A 27 24.71 7.60 8.31
C ASP A 27 25.41 6.63 9.30
N GLY A 28 26.30 7.15 10.16
CA GLY A 28 27.04 6.37 11.15
C GLY A 28 26.19 5.91 12.34
N SER A 29 25.40 6.82 12.94
CA SER A 29 24.48 6.45 14.04
C SER A 29 23.45 5.43 13.56
N LEU A 30 22.96 5.61 12.34
CA LEU A 30 21.98 4.72 11.73
C LEU A 30 22.50 3.33 11.40
N ARG A 31 23.72 3.23 10.86
CA ARG A 31 24.34 1.93 10.57
C ARG A 31 24.52 1.13 11.85
N SER A 32 25.07 1.76 12.88
CA SER A 32 25.30 1.13 14.19
C SER A 32 23.99 0.63 14.81
N HIS A 33 22.90 1.38 14.64
CA HIS A 33 21.57 0.95 15.09
C HIS A 33 21.07 -0.29 14.36
N CYS A 34 21.16 -0.32 13.03
CA CYS A 34 20.70 -1.47 12.23
C CYS A 34 21.51 -2.74 12.49
N GLU A 35 22.80 -2.61 12.78
CA GLU A 35 23.69 -3.74 13.00
C GLU A 35 23.34 -4.58 14.23
N GLN A 36 22.51 -4.05 15.15
CA GLN A 36 21.97 -4.79 16.29
C GLN A 36 21.14 -6.01 15.87
N TRP A 37 20.48 -5.95 14.71
CA TRP A 37 19.61 -7.02 14.20
C TRP A 37 20.15 -7.71 12.94
N GLY A 38 21.28 -7.25 12.38
CA GLY A 38 21.91 -7.90 11.24
C GLY A 38 23.29 -7.35 10.90
N ALA A 39 24.28 -8.22 10.80
CA ALA A 39 25.69 -7.83 10.63
C ALA A 39 26.05 -7.35 9.21
N ARG A 40 25.21 -7.62 8.20
CA ARG A 40 25.42 -7.24 6.80
C ARG A 40 24.22 -6.47 6.29
N THR A 41 24.17 -5.21 6.68
CA THR A 41 23.01 -4.35 6.43
C THR A 41 23.37 -3.15 5.56
N ASP A 42 22.67 -3.01 4.42
CA ASP A 42 22.77 -1.84 3.57
C ASP A 42 21.74 -0.79 4.05
N CYS A 43 22.23 0.31 4.63
CA CYS A 43 21.41 1.40 5.12
C CYS A 43 21.63 2.65 4.28
N VAL A 44 20.56 3.22 3.72
CA VAL A 44 20.59 4.44 2.90
C VAL A 44 19.59 5.45 3.44
N VAL A 45 20.09 6.61 3.86
CA VAL A 45 19.25 7.78 4.19
C VAL A 45 18.85 8.48 2.91
N MET A 46 17.55 8.70 2.73
CA MET A 46 17.08 9.44 1.57
C MET A 46 17.27 10.93 1.83
N ARG A 47 18.11 11.56 1.01
CA ARG A 47 18.43 12.99 1.08
C ARG A 47 17.90 13.71 -0.14
N ASP A 48 17.59 14.99 0.03
CA ASP A 48 17.27 15.87 -1.08
C ASP A 48 18.51 16.00 -2.01
N PRO A 49 18.37 15.84 -3.34
CA PRO A 49 19.51 15.86 -4.25
C PRO A 49 20.28 17.18 -4.26
N SER A 50 19.58 18.30 -4.08
CA SER A 50 20.14 19.65 -4.20
C SER A 50 20.73 20.14 -2.88
N THR A 51 19.97 20.04 -1.80
CA THR A 51 20.33 20.56 -0.47
C THR A 51 21.08 19.55 0.38
N ARG A 52 21.12 18.27 -0.03
CA ARG A 52 21.69 17.14 0.73
C ARG A 52 21.05 16.93 2.11
N ARG A 53 19.96 17.64 2.42
CA ARG A 53 19.24 17.52 3.69
C ARG A 53 18.51 16.18 3.77
N SER A 54 18.48 15.57 4.95
CA SER A 54 17.69 14.37 5.20
C SER A 54 16.21 14.61 4.87
N ARG A 55 15.56 13.64 4.22
CA ARG A 55 14.11 13.64 3.99
C ARG A 55 13.34 13.03 5.17
N GLY A 56 14.02 12.70 6.27
CA GLY A 56 13.39 12.15 7.48
C GLY A 56 13.03 10.66 7.38
N PHE A 57 13.61 9.93 6.43
CA PHE A 57 13.45 8.48 6.33
C PHE A 57 14.67 7.79 5.70
N ARG A 58 14.83 6.51 6.01
CA ARG A 58 15.86 5.63 5.44
C ARG A 58 15.25 4.36 4.92
N VAL A 59 16.06 3.66 4.15
CA VAL A 59 15.80 2.31 3.68
C VAL A 59 16.93 1.43 4.18
N VAL A 60 16.55 0.28 4.74
CA VAL A 60 17.49 -0.70 5.30
C VAL A 60 17.26 -2.03 4.60
N MET A 61 18.31 -2.66 4.10
CA MET A 61 18.26 -3.99 3.49
C MET A 61 19.15 -4.95 4.29
N TYR A 62 18.50 -5.96 4.87
CA TYR A 62 19.14 -7.02 5.64
C TYR A 62 19.58 -8.20 4.75
N ALA A 63 20.42 -9.07 5.29
CA ALA A 63 20.88 -10.26 4.60
C ALA A 63 19.77 -11.32 4.50
N THR A 64 18.89 -11.41 5.51
CA THR A 64 17.81 -12.41 5.59
C THR A 64 16.46 -11.80 5.98
N VAL A 65 15.38 -12.54 5.75
CA VAL A 65 14.01 -12.15 6.18
C VAL A 65 13.85 -12.32 7.70
N GLU A 66 14.64 -13.19 8.32
CA GLU A 66 14.64 -13.41 9.77
C GLU A 66 15.17 -12.18 10.52
N GLU A 67 16.25 -11.56 10.03
CA GLU A 67 16.78 -10.30 10.56
C GLU A 67 15.74 -9.17 10.47
N VAL A 68 14.99 -9.10 9.36
CA VAL A 68 13.85 -8.17 9.23
C VAL A 68 12.78 -8.44 10.29
N GLY A 69 12.43 -9.72 10.50
CA GLY A 69 11.47 -10.12 11.53
C GLY A 69 11.94 -9.75 12.93
N ALA A 70 13.23 -9.95 13.23
CA ALA A 70 13.83 -9.58 14.50
C ALA A 70 13.79 -8.06 14.72
N ALA A 71 14.15 -7.27 13.71
CA ALA A 71 14.05 -5.81 13.76
C ALA A 71 12.58 -5.38 14.01
N MET A 72 11.63 -5.88 13.22
CA MET A 72 10.20 -5.53 13.39
C MET A 72 9.65 -5.93 14.78
N LYS A 73 10.14 -7.02 15.38
CA LYS A 73 9.74 -7.45 16.73
C LYS A 73 10.36 -6.59 17.84
N ALA A 74 11.48 -5.94 17.58
CA ALA A 74 12.19 -5.09 18.53
C ALA A 74 11.67 -3.64 18.57
N ARG A 75 10.58 -3.33 17.86
CA ARG A 75 9.88 -2.04 17.97
C ARG A 75 9.43 -1.78 19.42
N PRO A 76 9.39 -0.52 19.88
CA PRO A 76 9.73 0.70 19.13
C PRO A 76 11.25 0.89 18.99
N HIS A 77 11.69 1.45 17.86
CA HIS A 77 13.08 1.85 17.67
C HIS A 77 13.22 3.33 17.95
N GLU A 78 14.33 3.73 18.56
CA GLU A 78 14.64 5.12 18.82
C GLU A 78 16.07 5.41 18.37
N VAL A 79 16.26 6.49 17.61
CA VAL A 79 17.56 6.97 17.16
C VAL A 79 17.60 8.48 17.32
N ASP A 80 18.67 9.00 17.94
CA ASP A 80 18.89 10.43 18.19
C ASP A 80 17.68 11.10 18.89
N GLY A 81 17.08 10.41 19.88
CA GLY A 81 15.93 10.91 20.65
C GLY A 81 14.61 10.93 19.88
N ARG A 82 14.54 10.30 18.70
CA ARG A 82 13.33 10.23 17.88
C ARG A 82 12.91 8.79 17.65
N VAL A 83 11.64 8.50 17.92
CA VAL A 83 11.04 7.19 17.66
C VAL A 83 10.90 6.99 16.14
N GLU A 84 11.54 5.96 15.63
CA GLU A 84 11.47 5.55 14.25
C GLU A 84 10.25 4.65 14.02
N GLU A 85 9.73 4.69 12.79
CA GLU A 85 8.59 3.87 12.36
C GLU A 85 9.03 2.91 11.24
N PRO A 86 9.60 1.74 11.58
CA PRO A 86 9.96 0.75 10.57
C PRO A 86 8.74 0.02 10.05
N LYS A 87 8.72 -0.15 8.73
CA LYS A 87 7.67 -0.81 7.94
C LYS A 87 8.32 -1.67 6.89
N LYS A 88 7.64 -2.74 6.49
CA LYS A 88 8.10 -3.52 5.33
C LYS A 88 8.12 -2.64 4.09
N ALA A 89 9.18 -2.75 3.30
CA ALA A 89 9.23 -1.99 2.06
C ALA A 89 8.15 -2.52 1.11
N ILE A 90 7.47 -1.58 0.46
CA ILE A 90 6.43 -1.85 -0.53
C ILE A 90 7.10 -1.97 -1.91
N SER A 91 6.61 -2.89 -2.74
CA SER A 91 7.10 -3.02 -4.12
C SER A 91 6.72 -1.78 -4.94
N ARG A 92 7.39 -1.52 -6.07
CA ARG A 92 7.02 -0.38 -6.93
C ARG A 92 5.59 -0.49 -7.47
N GLU A 93 5.15 -1.71 -7.77
CA GLU A 93 3.80 -1.99 -8.26
C GLU A 93 2.77 -1.74 -7.16
N ASP A 94 2.99 -2.29 -5.97
CA ASP A 94 2.07 -2.13 -4.83
C ASP A 94 2.04 -0.68 -4.33
N SER A 95 3.13 0.07 -4.49
CA SER A 95 3.22 1.48 -4.14
C SER A 95 2.24 2.37 -4.92
N GLN A 96 1.71 1.92 -6.06
CA GLN A 96 0.69 2.65 -6.82
C GLN A 96 -0.71 2.44 -6.26
N ARG A 97 -0.89 1.48 -5.35
CA ARG A 97 -2.21 1.23 -4.75
C ARG A 97 -2.58 2.37 -3.80
N PRO A 98 -3.84 2.83 -3.85
CA PRO A 98 -4.34 3.79 -2.87
C PRO A 98 -4.06 3.34 -1.44
N GLY A 99 -3.44 4.22 -0.66
CA GLY A 99 -3.08 3.99 0.72
C GLY A 99 -2.02 2.92 0.98
N ALA A 100 -1.23 2.52 -0.02
CA ALA A 100 -0.16 1.53 0.15
C ALA A 100 0.80 1.89 1.31
N HIS A 101 1.20 3.16 1.38
CA HIS A 101 2.15 3.69 2.37
C HIS A 101 1.54 3.99 3.74
N LEU A 102 0.23 3.82 3.92
CA LEU A 102 -0.43 4.09 5.19
C LEU A 102 -0.05 3.04 6.23
N THR A 103 0.18 3.51 7.46
CA THR A 103 0.22 2.65 8.63
C THR A 103 -1.20 2.47 9.13
N VAL A 104 -1.76 1.31 8.88
CA VAL A 104 -3.09 0.96 9.40
C VAL A 104 -2.99 -0.34 10.18
N LYS A 105 -3.92 -0.51 11.10
CA LYS A 105 -4.16 -1.74 11.84
C LYS A 105 -5.39 -2.50 11.35
N LYS A 106 -6.09 -1.96 10.33
CA LYS A 106 -7.30 -2.56 9.76
C LYS A 106 -7.10 -2.94 8.28
N ILE A 107 -7.49 -4.15 7.90
CA ILE A 107 -7.61 -4.59 6.50
C ILE A 107 -9.06 -4.60 6.05
N PHE A 108 -9.27 -4.34 4.77
CA PHE A 108 -10.51 -4.61 4.05
C PHE A 108 -10.40 -5.99 3.38
N VAL A 109 -11.44 -6.81 3.54
CA VAL A 109 -11.57 -8.13 2.94
C VAL A 109 -12.85 -8.15 2.09
N GLY A 110 -12.71 -8.03 0.77
CA GLY A 110 -13.83 -7.99 -0.18
C GLY A 110 -14.07 -9.31 -0.89
N GLY A 111 -15.29 -9.53 -1.37
CA GLY A 111 -15.66 -10.73 -2.12
C GLY A 111 -15.93 -11.95 -1.24
N ILE A 112 -16.21 -11.74 0.05
CA ILE A 112 -16.67 -12.82 0.94
C ILE A 112 -18.12 -13.19 0.59
N LYS A 113 -18.45 -14.47 0.73
CA LYS A 113 -19.79 -14.99 0.46
C LYS A 113 -20.67 -14.92 1.72
N GLU A 114 -21.98 -15.08 1.55
CA GLU A 114 -22.95 -14.97 2.66
C GLU A 114 -22.77 -16.05 3.74
N ASP A 115 -22.19 -17.19 3.39
CA ASP A 115 -21.80 -18.27 4.29
C ASP A 115 -20.53 -17.97 5.10
N THR A 116 -19.80 -16.89 4.78
CA THR A 116 -18.59 -16.51 5.50
C THR A 116 -18.95 -15.81 6.81
N GLU A 117 -18.59 -16.41 7.93
CA GLU A 117 -18.70 -15.85 9.29
C GLU A 117 -17.37 -15.31 9.84
N GLU A 118 -17.45 -14.63 10.99
CA GLU A 118 -16.31 -13.99 11.64
C GLU A 118 -15.22 -14.99 12.02
N HIS A 119 -15.59 -16.20 12.46
CA HIS A 119 -14.64 -17.22 12.85
C HIS A 119 -13.79 -17.69 11.66
N HIS A 120 -14.36 -17.86 10.46
CA HIS A 120 -13.58 -18.20 9.26
C HIS A 120 -12.50 -17.15 8.93
N LEU A 121 -12.85 -15.87 9.08
CA LEU A 121 -11.90 -14.77 8.86
C LEU A 121 -10.84 -14.79 9.96
N ARG A 122 -11.24 -15.00 11.22
CA ARG A 122 -10.32 -15.04 12.35
C ARG A 122 -9.30 -16.16 12.22
N ASP A 123 -9.79 -17.38 12.01
CA ASP A 123 -8.97 -18.60 11.92
C ASP A 123 -7.99 -18.52 10.74
N TYR A 124 -8.39 -17.88 9.64
CA TYR A 124 -7.49 -17.68 8.50
C TYR A 124 -6.47 -16.57 8.75
N PHE A 125 -6.90 -15.41 9.26
CA PHE A 125 -6.03 -14.24 9.36
C PHE A 125 -5.12 -14.25 10.60
N GLU A 126 -5.42 -15.06 11.62
CA GLU A 126 -4.58 -15.16 12.83
C GLU A 126 -3.15 -15.63 12.52
N GLN A 127 -2.95 -16.36 11.42
CA GLN A 127 -1.63 -16.80 10.96
C GLN A 127 -0.69 -15.63 10.62
N TYR A 128 -1.24 -14.44 10.31
CA TYR A 128 -0.46 -13.22 10.02
C TYR A 128 -0.18 -12.39 11.28
N GLY A 129 -0.95 -12.61 12.34
CA GLY A 129 -0.74 -12.06 13.67
C GLY A 129 -2.03 -11.91 14.47
N LYS A 130 -1.90 -11.34 15.68
CA LYS A 130 -2.99 -11.25 16.64
C LYS A 130 -4.11 -10.33 16.14
N ILE A 131 -5.32 -10.90 16.05
CA ILE A 131 -6.54 -10.18 15.67
C ILE A 131 -7.21 -9.61 16.92
N GLU A 132 -7.51 -8.31 16.89
CA GLU A 132 -8.31 -7.63 17.91
C GLU A 132 -9.81 -7.78 17.61
N VAL A 133 -10.22 -7.45 16.39
CA VAL A 133 -11.65 -7.36 16.01
C VAL A 133 -11.85 -7.82 14.57
N THR A 134 -12.91 -8.58 14.33
CA THR A 134 -13.41 -8.93 12.99
C THR A 134 -14.82 -8.37 12.85
N GLU A 135 -15.10 -7.67 11.74
CA GLU A 135 -16.40 -7.01 11.51
C GLU A 135 -16.91 -7.37 10.11
N ILE A 136 -17.97 -8.19 10.02
CA ILE A 136 -18.65 -8.43 8.74
C ILE A 136 -19.69 -7.34 8.51
N MET A 137 -19.59 -6.66 7.37
CA MET A 137 -20.48 -5.52 7.11
C MET A 137 -21.83 -6.01 6.62
N ILE A 138 -22.88 -5.66 7.36
CA ILE A 138 -24.27 -6.00 7.08
C ILE A 138 -25.01 -4.74 6.65
N ASP A 139 -25.91 -4.86 5.69
CA ASP A 139 -26.82 -3.80 5.30
C ASP A 139 -27.92 -3.62 6.37
N GLN A 140 -28.04 -2.42 6.94
CA GLN A 140 -28.95 -2.16 8.06
C GLN A 140 -30.43 -2.25 7.66
N GLY A 141 -30.76 -2.05 6.38
CA GLY A 141 -32.14 -2.14 5.89
C GLY A 141 -32.59 -3.59 5.67
N SER A 142 -31.77 -4.38 4.97
CA SER A 142 -32.12 -5.76 4.58
C SER A 142 -31.62 -6.85 5.52
N GLY A 143 -30.68 -6.54 6.42
CA GLY A 143 -30.01 -7.53 7.27
C GLY A 143 -29.05 -8.45 6.51
N LYS A 144 -28.84 -8.23 5.20
CA LYS A 144 -27.98 -9.07 4.36
C LYS A 144 -26.52 -8.64 4.46
N LYS A 145 -25.61 -9.62 4.37
CA LYS A 145 -24.16 -9.35 4.33
C LYS A 145 -23.82 -8.60 3.04
N ARG A 146 -23.02 -7.54 3.15
CA ARG A 146 -22.63 -6.68 2.02
C ARG A 146 -21.52 -7.26 1.15
N GLY A 147 -21.04 -8.48 1.46
CA GLY A 147 -19.97 -9.15 0.72
C GLY A 147 -18.57 -8.64 1.02
N PHE A 148 -18.38 -7.95 2.15
CA PHE A 148 -17.05 -7.55 2.64
C PHE A 148 -17.00 -7.49 4.17
N ALA A 149 -15.78 -7.57 4.70
CA ALA A 149 -15.48 -7.48 6.11
C ALA A 149 -14.25 -6.59 6.36
N PHE A 150 -14.10 -6.18 7.62
CA PHE A 150 -12.88 -5.60 8.13
C PHE A 150 -12.26 -6.51 9.19
N VAL A 151 -10.93 -6.60 9.19
CA VAL A 151 -10.18 -7.30 10.24
C VAL A 151 -9.17 -6.33 10.81
N THR A 152 -9.20 -6.14 12.13
CA THR A 152 -8.29 -5.27 12.88
C THR A 152 -7.27 -6.13 13.62
N PHE A 153 -6.01 -5.88 13.35
CA PHE A 153 -4.86 -6.50 14.01
C PHE A 153 -4.32 -5.60 15.12
N ASP A 154 -3.65 -6.22 16.09
CA ASP A 154 -2.92 -5.51 17.13
C ASP A 154 -1.72 -4.73 16.56
N ASP A 155 -1.13 -5.21 15.45
CA ASP A 155 0.07 -4.65 14.84
C ASP A 155 -0.09 -4.41 13.33
N HIS A 156 0.48 -3.31 12.82
CA HIS A 156 0.49 -3.00 11.38
C HIS A 156 1.39 -3.93 10.55
N ASP A 157 2.39 -4.58 11.16
CA ASP A 157 3.26 -5.56 10.50
C ASP A 157 2.47 -6.77 10.00
N SER A 158 1.42 -7.17 10.73
CA SER A 158 0.48 -8.20 10.30
C SER A 158 -0.21 -7.80 9.00
N ILE A 159 -0.61 -6.53 8.88
CA ILE A 159 -1.21 -6.01 7.65
C ILE A 159 -0.20 -6.04 6.50
N ASP A 160 1.00 -5.52 6.72
CA ASP A 160 2.04 -5.48 5.70
C ASP A 160 2.44 -6.89 5.21
N LYS A 161 2.30 -7.92 6.06
CA LYS A 161 2.44 -9.34 5.66
C LYS A 161 1.26 -9.82 4.83
N THR A 162 0.03 -9.54 5.25
CA THR A 162 -1.18 -10.00 4.57
C THR A 162 -1.29 -9.40 3.17
N VAL A 163 -1.11 -8.08 3.03
CA VAL A 163 -1.36 -7.37 1.75
C VAL A 163 -0.30 -7.61 0.66
N VAL A 164 0.77 -8.35 0.97
CA VAL A 164 1.72 -8.85 -0.05
C VAL A 164 0.97 -9.72 -1.06
N GLN A 165 0.06 -10.55 -0.56
CA GLN A 165 -0.83 -11.36 -1.39
C GLN A 165 -2.13 -10.58 -1.56
N LYS A 166 -2.53 -10.34 -2.82
CA LYS A 166 -3.76 -9.59 -3.11
C LYS A 166 -5.03 -10.42 -2.87
N TYR A 167 -4.96 -11.70 -3.18
CA TYR A 167 -6.10 -12.62 -3.18
C TYR A 167 -5.87 -13.75 -2.20
N HIS A 168 -6.81 -13.97 -1.28
CA HIS A 168 -6.75 -15.00 -0.24
C HIS A 168 -7.93 -15.94 -0.37
N THR A 169 -7.74 -17.22 -0.05
CA THR A 169 -8.84 -18.18 -0.04
C THR A 169 -9.33 -18.38 1.39
N VAL A 170 -10.52 -17.88 1.70
CA VAL A 170 -11.18 -17.98 3.01
C VAL A 170 -12.50 -18.70 2.85
N ASN A 171 -12.76 -19.72 3.67
CA ASN A 171 -13.97 -20.55 3.59
C ASN A 171 -14.23 -21.10 2.16
N GLY A 172 -13.17 -21.49 1.44
CA GLY A 172 -13.27 -21.98 0.05
C GLY A 172 -13.54 -20.89 -1.01
N HIS A 173 -13.66 -19.63 -0.61
CA HIS A 173 -13.92 -18.50 -1.52
C HIS A 173 -12.70 -17.61 -1.69
N ASN A 174 -12.50 -17.09 -2.89
CA ASN A 174 -11.41 -16.15 -3.16
C ASN A 174 -11.82 -14.72 -2.80
N CYS A 175 -11.07 -14.08 -1.91
CA CYS A 175 -11.33 -12.75 -1.38
C CYS A 175 -10.18 -11.80 -1.71
N GLU A 176 -10.49 -10.54 -1.98
CA GLU A 176 -9.47 -9.49 -2.20
C GLU A 176 -9.16 -8.79 -0.88
N VAL A 177 -7.87 -8.70 -0.53
CA VAL A 177 -7.40 -8.06 0.71
C VAL A 177 -6.59 -6.82 0.40
N ARG A 178 -6.91 -5.72 1.11
CA ARG A 178 -6.23 -4.41 0.98
C ARG A 178 -6.14 -3.72 2.34
N LYS A 179 -5.23 -2.75 2.46
CA LYS A 179 -5.24 -1.81 3.59
C LYS A 179 -6.59 -1.10 3.64
N ALA A 180 -7.23 -1.07 4.81
CA ALA A 180 -8.49 -0.35 4.97
C ALA A 180 -8.19 1.15 4.87
N LEU A 181 -8.98 1.85 4.06
CA LEU A 181 -8.93 3.30 3.91
C LEU A 181 -10.08 3.89 4.71
N SER A 182 -9.85 5.04 5.35
CA SER A 182 -10.94 5.86 5.89
C SER A 182 -11.88 6.32 4.77
N GLN A 183 -13.10 6.72 5.12
CA GLN A 183 -14.06 7.23 4.12
C GLN A 183 -13.49 8.43 3.33
N GLN A 184 -12.72 9.29 3.99
CA GLN A 184 -12.06 10.43 3.36
C GLN A 184 -10.97 9.97 2.37
N GLU A 185 -10.13 9.02 2.77
CA GLU A 185 -9.09 8.45 1.89
C GLU A 185 -9.70 7.69 0.70
N MET A 186 -10.83 6.99 0.91
CA MET A 186 -11.59 6.36 -0.18
C MET A 186 -12.15 7.39 -1.17
N ALA A 187 -12.66 8.52 -0.68
CA ALA A 187 -13.18 9.58 -1.54
C ALA A 187 -12.06 10.19 -2.40
N SER A 188 -10.88 10.44 -1.82
CA SER A 188 -9.70 10.93 -2.54
C SER A 188 -9.08 9.90 -3.50
N ALA A 189 -9.14 8.61 -3.16
CA ALA A 189 -8.70 7.53 -4.04
C ALA A 189 -9.64 7.34 -5.24
N SER A 190 -10.94 7.58 -5.06
CA SER A 190 -11.95 7.45 -6.12
C SER A 190 -11.92 8.63 -7.10
N SER A 191 -11.56 9.83 -6.65
CA SER A 191 -11.42 11.01 -7.52
C SER A 191 -10.20 10.91 -8.45
N SER A 192 -9.15 10.20 -8.06
CA SER A 192 -7.96 9.98 -8.90
C SER A 192 -8.17 8.92 -10.00
N GLN A 193 -9.12 7.99 -9.83
CA GLN A 193 -9.50 7.02 -10.88
C GLN A 193 -10.48 7.58 -11.92
N ARG A 194 -11.27 8.60 -11.59
CA ARG A 194 -12.19 9.26 -12.55
C ARG A 194 -11.52 10.24 -13.52
N GLY A 195 -10.23 10.54 -13.32
CA GLY A 195 -9.43 11.35 -14.24
C GLY A 195 -8.89 10.59 -15.46
N GLN A 196 -9.09 9.27 -15.53
CA GLN A 196 -8.55 8.41 -16.59
C GLN A 196 -9.65 7.60 -17.31
N SER A 197 -10.79 8.23 -17.52
CA SER A 197 -11.83 7.75 -18.44
C SER A 197 -12.66 8.95 -18.90
N GLY A 198 -12.03 9.84 -19.66
CA GLY A 198 -12.63 11.09 -20.10
C GLY A 198 -11.68 11.97 -20.92
N SER A 199 -11.11 11.44 -22.00
CA SER A 199 -10.45 12.27 -23.02
C SER A 199 -10.69 11.70 -24.41
N GLY A 200 -11.97 11.50 -24.74
CA GLY A 200 -12.42 11.56 -26.12
C GLY A 200 -12.75 13.00 -26.45
N SER A 201 -11.88 13.63 -27.24
CA SER A 201 -12.07 14.85 -28.04
C SER A 201 -11.07 15.98 -27.74
N PHE A 202 -10.64 16.62 -28.84
CA PHE A 202 -9.73 17.78 -29.00
C PHE A 202 -8.25 17.48 -29.20
N GLY A 203 -7.90 17.09 -30.44
CA GLY A 203 -6.51 17.00 -30.91
C GLY A 203 -6.33 16.82 -32.42
N GLY A 204 -7.18 17.44 -33.26
CA GLY A 204 -7.11 17.35 -34.72
C GLY A 204 -6.64 18.65 -35.37
N ARG A 205 -5.34 18.72 -35.62
CA ARG A 205 -4.53 19.68 -36.39
C ARG A 205 -5.24 20.59 -37.42
N ARG A 206 -4.85 21.87 -37.36
CA ARG A 206 -4.67 22.79 -38.51
C ARG A 206 -4.01 22.10 -39.70
N GLY A 207 -4.57 22.26 -40.90
CA GLY A 207 -3.83 22.06 -42.15
C GLY A 207 -4.68 21.83 -43.39
N GLY A 208 -4.97 22.92 -44.12
CA GLY A 208 -4.92 22.96 -45.60
C GLY A 208 -6.01 22.29 -46.44
N GLY A 209 -6.76 23.12 -47.16
CA GLY A 209 -6.82 23.01 -48.63
C GLY A 209 -7.99 22.24 -49.27
N PHE A 210 -8.69 22.98 -50.14
CA PHE A 210 -9.31 22.56 -51.41
C PHE A 210 -10.67 21.82 -51.43
N GLY A 211 -11.53 22.32 -52.32
CA GLY A 211 -12.71 21.65 -52.89
C GLY A 211 -13.98 21.92 -52.10
N GLY A 212 -14.95 22.72 -52.54
CA GLY A 212 -15.49 22.79 -53.90
C GLY A 212 -16.77 21.97 -53.98
N ASN A 213 -17.82 22.61 -54.49
CA ASN A 213 -19.07 22.04 -55.00
C ASN A 213 -20.25 21.79 -54.05
N ASP A 214 -21.22 22.72 -54.16
CA ASP A 214 -22.57 22.47 -54.66
C ASP A 214 -23.58 21.65 -53.83
N ASN A 215 -24.64 22.39 -53.46
CA ASN A 215 -26.00 22.20 -53.98
C ASN A 215 -26.84 21.04 -53.42
N PHE A 216 -27.84 21.35 -52.57
CA PHE A 216 -29.27 21.41 -52.96
C PHE A 216 -30.21 21.49 -51.74
N GLY A 217 -31.29 22.29 -51.89
CA GLY A 217 -32.60 22.11 -51.27
C GLY A 217 -32.72 22.55 -49.80
N GLY A 218 -33.43 23.63 -49.46
CA GLY A 218 -34.87 23.81 -49.70
C GLY A 218 -35.62 23.22 -48.50
N GLY A 219 -36.43 23.92 -47.72
CA GLY A 219 -37.01 25.25 -47.80
C GLY A 219 -38.17 25.29 -46.79
N GLY A 220 -38.38 26.45 -46.15
CA GLY A 220 -39.61 26.83 -45.43
C GLY A 220 -40.00 26.02 -44.19
N ASN A 221 -40.88 26.47 -43.30
CA ASN A 221 -41.47 27.78 -43.02
C ASN A 221 -42.30 27.58 -41.74
N PHE A 222 -42.28 28.58 -40.83
CA PHE A 222 -43.37 29.02 -39.94
C PHE A 222 -43.84 28.16 -38.76
N SER A 223 -43.48 28.66 -37.57
CA SER A 223 -44.36 29.13 -36.48
C SER A 223 -45.81 28.61 -36.38
N GLY A 224 -46.11 28.09 -35.19
CA GLY A 224 -47.42 28.05 -34.54
C GLY A 224 -47.20 27.89 -33.04
#